data_AF-A0A9D8F9C6-F1
#
_entry.id   AF-A0A9D8F9C6-F1
#
_cell.length_a   1.000
_cell.length_b   1.000
_cell.length_c   1.000
_cell.angle_alpha   90.00
_cell.angle_beta   90.00
_cell.angle_gamma   90.00
#
_symmetry.space_group_name_H-M   'P 1'
#
loop_
_entity.id
_entity.type
_entity.pdbx_description
1 polymer ?
#
loop_
_entity_poly.entity_id
_entity_poly.type
_entity_poly.pdbx_seq_one_letter_code
_entity_poly.pdbx_strand_id
1 'polypeptide(L)'
;MIGVHLTTSPSGRIFHYMIKRLILIFAFTSGLSVSSIKAAELFLQIDGVDGDAKEKSYEKHIVADSYQLDFQTRGTFRFAFGKSLDIATVPLMLNGASGKAIKSVVLRVAERAATGRRDIYVVTLEGVTIESVGSSGQSGGGTPRESFSLKYNVVRWDYKAYGADGKLLNSVSAGWHVTENRPL
;
A
#
# COMPACT_ATOMS: atom_id res chain seq x y z
N MET A 1 1.82 66.88 -65.87
CA MET A 1 2.45 65.91 -66.78
C MET A 1 3.83 65.64 -66.24
N ILE A 2 4.28 64.38 -66.28
CA ILE A 2 5.66 63.93 -66.07
C ILE A 2 6.10 63.85 -64.59
N GLY A 3 6.07 62.62 -64.07
CA GLY A 3 6.87 62.24 -62.92
C GLY A 3 8.32 62.01 -63.32
N VAL A 4 9.23 62.04 -62.36
CA VAL A 4 10.58 61.47 -62.52
C VAL A 4 10.99 60.81 -61.21
N HIS A 5 11.18 59.51 -61.35
CA HIS A 5 11.79 58.54 -60.47
C HIS A 5 13.29 58.87 -60.29
N LEU A 6 13.90 58.68 -59.10
CA LEU A 6 15.34 58.36 -58.90
C LEU A 6 15.57 58.01 -57.40
N THR A 7 15.64 56.73 -57.00
CA THR A 7 16.83 55.87 -56.76
C THR A 7 17.47 55.94 -55.35
N THR A 8 17.58 54.75 -54.74
CA THR A 8 18.66 54.18 -53.88
C THR A 8 18.90 54.67 -52.42
N SER A 9 18.53 53.79 -51.46
CA SER A 9 19.28 53.13 -50.34
C SER A 9 20.66 53.69 -49.89
N PRO A 10 21.23 53.37 -48.69
CA PRO A 10 20.71 52.73 -47.45
C PRO A 10 21.06 53.50 -46.16
N SER A 11 20.36 53.24 -45.05
CA SER A 11 20.94 53.11 -43.69
C SER A 11 19.87 53.25 -42.60
N GLY A 12 20.12 52.64 -41.44
CA GLY A 12 19.57 53.15 -40.18
C GLY A 12 18.36 52.40 -39.67
N ARG A 13 18.62 51.50 -38.73
CA ARG A 13 17.65 50.91 -37.82
C ARG A 13 16.84 52.01 -37.10
N ILE A 14 15.73 51.55 -36.51
CA ILE A 14 14.97 52.15 -35.40
C ILE A 14 13.83 53.07 -35.85
N PHE A 15 12.60 52.57 -35.71
CA PHE A 15 11.48 53.16 -34.96
C PHE A 15 10.21 52.44 -35.42
N HIS A 16 9.68 51.55 -34.56
CA HIS A 16 8.37 51.78 -33.93
C HIS A 16 7.26 52.05 -34.94
N TYR A 17 6.54 51.01 -35.36
CA TYR A 17 5.07 50.88 -35.22
C TYR A 17 4.57 49.67 -36.01
N MET A 18 3.87 48.77 -35.31
CA MET A 18 2.68 48.02 -35.73
C MET A 18 2.57 46.81 -34.79
N ILE A 19 1.98 46.98 -33.61
CA ILE A 19 0.53 46.77 -33.40
C ILE A 19 0.05 45.50 -34.11
N LYS A 20 -0.06 44.42 -33.31
CA LYS A 20 -1.02 43.30 -33.34
C LYS A 20 -0.33 41.94 -33.26
N ARG A 21 -0.23 41.41 -32.05
CA ARG A 21 -0.97 40.21 -31.60
C ARG A 21 -0.45 39.79 -30.23
N LEU A 22 -1.12 40.32 -29.22
CA LEU A 22 -1.15 39.79 -27.87
C LEU A 22 -1.80 38.39 -27.92
N ILE A 23 -1.00 37.34 -27.74
CA ILE A 23 -1.51 36.02 -27.35
C ILE A 23 -0.74 35.65 -26.09
N LEU A 24 -1.31 36.02 -24.95
CA LEU A 24 -0.89 35.55 -23.64
C LEU A 24 -1.42 34.13 -23.49
N ILE A 25 -0.62 33.12 -23.88
CA ILE A 25 -0.93 31.73 -23.56
C ILE A 25 -0.64 31.57 -22.07
N PHE A 26 -1.66 31.76 -21.22
CA PHE A 26 -1.69 31.11 -19.92
C PHE A 26 -1.78 29.61 -20.20
N ALA A 27 -0.64 28.95 -20.33
CA ALA A 27 -0.56 27.51 -20.13
C ALA A 27 -0.81 27.28 -18.63
N PHE A 28 -2.08 27.36 -18.22
CA PHE A 28 -2.52 26.66 -17.03
C PHE A 28 -2.48 25.19 -17.41
N THR A 29 -1.28 24.62 -17.40
CA THR A 29 -1.12 23.18 -17.28
C THR A 29 -1.74 22.89 -15.91
N SER A 30 -3.02 22.53 -15.91
CA SER A 30 -3.61 21.82 -14.79
C SER A 30 -2.64 20.69 -14.53
N GLY A 31 -1.89 20.79 -13.44
CA GLY A 31 -1.01 19.74 -13.00
C GLY A 31 -1.88 18.51 -12.89
N LEU A 32 -1.80 17.63 -13.89
CA LEU A 32 -2.18 16.25 -13.72
C LEU A 32 -1.18 15.75 -12.70
N SER A 33 -1.51 15.94 -11.42
CA SER A 33 -0.91 15.17 -10.36
C SER A 33 -1.22 13.73 -10.73
N VAL A 34 -0.27 13.06 -11.37
CA VAL A 34 -0.20 11.61 -11.31
C VAL A 34 -0.12 11.35 -9.81
N SER A 35 -1.25 11.02 -9.21
CA SER A 35 -1.29 10.52 -7.85
C SER A 35 -0.39 9.29 -7.87
N SER A 36 0.84 9.45 -7.37
CA SER A 36 1.77 8.35 -7.22
C SER A 36 1.00 7.23 -6.53
N ILE A 37 0.81 6.10 -7.20
CA ILE A 37 0.23 4.92 -6.56
C ILE A 37 1.18 4.62 -5.40
N LYS A 38 0.76 4.93 -4.18
CA LYS A 38 1.57 4.65 -3.01
C LYS A 38 1.63 3.14 -2.89
N ALA A 39 2.82 2.57 -3.09
CA ALA A 39 3.02 1.14 -2.89
C ALA A 39 2.68 0.82 -1.43
N ALA A 40 1.77 -0.14 -1.24
CA ALA A 40 1.44 -0.64 0.07
C ALA A 40 2.53 -1.59 0.56
N GLU A 41 2.86 -1.50 1.84
CA GLU A 41 3.75 -2.41 2.55
C GLU A 41 2.90 -3.21 3.56
N LEU A 42 3.16 -4.51 3.67
CA LEU A 42 2.38 -5.42 4.48
C LEU A 42 3.20 -5.85 5.70
N PHE A 43 2.71 -5.50 6.89
CA PHE A 43 3.33 -5.88 8.14
C PHE A 43 2.39 -6.78 8.93
N LEU A 44 2.85 -7.96 9.31
CA LEU A 44 2.11 -8.90 10.15
C LEU A 44 2.70 -8.90 11.56
N GLN A 45 1.85 -8.63 12.55
CA GLN A 45 2.18 -8.87 13.95
C GLN A 45 1.48 -10.16 14.38
N ILE A 46 2.23 -11.14 14.88
CA ILE A 46 1.70 -12.43 15.34
C ILE A 46 2.06 -12.59 16.82
N ASP A 47 1.06 -12.87 17.66
CA ASP A 47 1.28 -12.99 19.10
C ASP A 47 2.32 -14.07 19.42
N GLY A 48 3.37 -13.67 20.16
CA GLY A 48 4.49 -14.54 20.53
C GLY A 48 5.47 -14.90 19.41
N VAL A 49 5.41 -14.25 18.24
CA VAL A 49 6.32 -14.48 17.12
C VAL A 49 6.88 -13.15 16.61
N ASP A 50 8.18 -12.93 16.80
CA ASP A 50 8.90 -11.80 16.22
C ASP A 50 9.26 -12.11 14.75
N GLY A 51 9.19 -11.09 13.90
CA GLY A 51 9.74 -11.05 12.54
C GLY A 51 10.94 -10.10 12.41
N ASP A 52 11.41 -9.87 11.19
CA ASP A 52 12.67 -9.14 10.92
C ASP A 52 12.51 -7.64 10.60
N ALA A 53 11.29 -7.09 10.61
CA ALA A 53 11.06 -5.67 10.32
C ALA A 53 11.80 -4.75 11.31
N LYS A 54 12.37 -3.66 10.79
CA LYS A 54 13.14 -2.66 11.55
C LYS A 54 12.53 -1.26 11.45
N GLU A 55 11.44 -1.15 10.70
CA GLU A 55 10.74 0.08 10.42
C GLU A 55 10.10 0.62 11.69
N LYS A 56 10.28 1.92 11.96
CA LYS A 56 9.68 2.57 13.12
C LYS A 56 8.17 2.36 13.16
N SER A 57 7.64 1.90 14.30
CA SER A 57 6.24 1.51 14.55
C SER A 57 5.82 0.14 13.99
N TYR A 58 6.74 -0.58 13.34
CA TYR A 58 6.54 -1.94 12.81
C TYR A 58 7.72 -2.85 13.16
N GLU A 59 8.54 -2.45 14.14
CA GLU A 59 9.68 -3.24 14.56
C GLU A 59 9.23 -4.64 14.99
N LYS A 60 9.99 -5.66 14.59
CA LYS A 60 9.70 -7.07 14.86
C LYS A 60 8.41 -7.59 14.24
N HIS A 61 7.75 -6.83 13.36
CA HIS A 61 6.70 -7.41 12.53
C HIS A 61 7.33 -8.29 11.45
N ILE A 62 6.55 -9.24 10.96
CA ILE A 62 6.84 -9.99 9.74
C ILE A 62 6.56 -9.07 8.56
N VAL A 63 7.48 -8.99 7.59
CA VAL A 63 7.21 -8.35 6.31
C VAL A 63 6.57 -9.38 5.38
N ALA A 64 5.28 -9.21 5.10
CA ALA A 64 4.55 -10.08 4.18
C ALA A 64 4.68 -9.54 2.74
N ASP A 65 4.66 -10.45 1.78
CA ASP A 65 4.67 -10.10 0.36
C ASP A 65 3.27 -10.13 -0.26
N SER A 66 2.34 -10.87 0.36
CA SER A 66 0.98 -11.05 -0.11
C SER A 66 0.06 -11.39 1.05
N TYR A 67 -1.22 -11.07 0.88
CA TYR A 67 -2.28 -11.58 1.75
C TYR A 67 -3.53 -11.87 0.91
N GLN A 68 -4.35 -12.79 1.40
CA GLN A 68 -5.68 -13.08 0.87
C GLN A 68 -6.63 -13.25 2.05
N LEU A 69 -7.75 -12.54 2.00
CA LEU A 69 -8.83 -12.66 2.98
C LEU A 69 -10.09 -13.10 2.24
N ASP A 70 -10.49 -14.34 2.47
CA ASP A 70 -11.68 -14.92 1.84
C ASP A 70 -12.73 -15.24 2.89
N PHE A 71 -13.99 -15.00 2.54
CA PHE A 71 -15.12 -15.60 3.23
C PHE A 71 -16.20 -16.00 2.23
N GLN A 72 -16.90 -17.09 2.54
CA GLN A 72 -18.13 -17.48 1.86
C GLN A 72 -19.30 -17.30 2.82
N THR A 73 -20.43 -16.80 2.32
CA THR A 73 -21.62 -16.56 3.15
C THR A 73 -22.05 -17.85 3.86
N ARG A 74 -22.15 -17.81 5.20
CA ARG A 74 -22.42 -18.98 6.07
C ARG A 74 -21.38 -20.11 6.01
N GLY A 75 -20.16 -19.82 5.57
CA GLY A 75 -19.12 -20.82 5.33
C GLY A 75 -17.77 -20.47 5.95
N THR A 76 -16.71 -20.91 5.27
CA THR A 76 -15.32 -20.81 5.71
C THR A 76 -14.83 -19.36 5.65
N PHE A 77 -14.27 -18.90 6.76
CA PHE A 77 -13.43 -17.70 6.82
C PHE A 77 -11.97 -18.16 6.81
N ARG A 78 -11.16 -17.60 5.91
CA ARG A 78 -9.75 -17.94 5.79
C ARG A 78 -8.93 -16.69 5.56
N PHE A 79 -7.77 -16.66 6.19
CA PHE A 79 -6.74 -15.67 5.90
C PHE A 79 -5.50 -16.41 5.45
N ALA A 80 -4.89 -16.00 4.36
CA ALA A 80 -3.62 -16.52 3.90
C ALA A 80 -2.62 -15.38 3.71
N PHE A 81 -1.34 -15.66 3.91
CA PHE A 81 -0.27 -14.72 3.65
C PHE A 81 0.98 -15.40 3.11
N GLY A 82 1.73 -14.67 2.29
CA GLY A 82 3.05 -15.05 1.82
C GLY A 82 4.13 -14.23 2.51
N LYS A 83 5.26 -14.87 2.80
CA LYS A 83 6.49 -14.21 3.26
C LYS A 83 7.73 -14.89 2.69
N SER A 84 8.86 -14.20 2.69
CA SER A 84 10.18 -14.83 2.54
C SER A 84 10.63 -15.46 3.86
N LEU A 85 11.60 -16.39 3.82
CA LEU A 85 12.25 -16.86 5.05
C LEU A 85 12.77 -15.69 5.89
N ASP A 86 12.51 -15.74 7.19
CA ASP A 86 12.93 -14.77 8.19
C ASP A 86 12.97 -15.44 9.58
N ILE A 87 13.25 -14.67 10.63
CA ILE A 87 13.28 -15.21 12.00
C ILE A 87 11.94 -15.83 12.48
N ALA A 88 10.80 -15.44 11.90
CA ALA A 88 9.48 -15.96 12.25
C ALA A 88 9.19 -17.35 11.67
N THR A 89 9.95 -17.79 10.66
CA THR A 89 9.77 -19.09 9.99
C THR A 89 9.69 -20.24 10.99
N VAL A 90 10.69 -20.40 11.85
CA VAL A 90 10.76 -21.57 12.75
C VAL A 90 9.62 -21.59 13.78
N PRO A 91 9.33 -20.49 14.50
CA PRO A 91 8.16 -20.44 15.39
C PRO A 91 6.83 -20.73 14.69
N LEU A 92 6.62 -20.23 13.47
CA LEU A 92 5.38 -20.48 12.73
C LEU A 92 5.25 -21.94 12.29
N MET A 93 6.34 -22.55 11.84
CA MET A 93 6.37 -24.00 11.53
C MET A 93 6.03 -24.84 12.76
N LEU A 94 6.58 -24.50 13.93
CA LEU A 94 6.29 -25.18 15.19
C LEU A 94 4.83 -24.98 15.63
N ASN A 95 4.30 -23.76 15.54
CA ASN A 95 2.89 -23.48 15.84
C ASN A 95 1.96 -24.26 14.91
N GLY A 96 2.29 -24.34 13.61
CA GLY A 96 1.53 -25.13 12.63
C GLY A 96 1.59 -26.62 12.90
N ALA A 97 2.78 -27.18 13.12
CA ALA A 97 2.96 -28.60 13.39
C ALA A 97 2.30 -29.05 14.71
N SER A 98 2.27 -28.18 15.72
CA SER A 98 1.64 -28.47 17.02
C SER A 98 0.12 -28.19 17.06
N GLY A 99 -0.42 -27.48 16.07
CA GLY A 99 -1.79 -26.95 16.12
C GLY A 99 -2.01 -25.94 17.25
N LYS A 100 -0.94 -25.32 17.76
CA LYS A 100 -1.03 -24.36 18.88
C LYS A 100 -1.88 -23.16 18.47
N ALA A 101 -2.87 -22.85 19.31
CA ALA A 101 -3.66 -21.63 19.16
C ALA A 101 -2.78 -20.39 19.40
N ILE A 102 -2.88 -19.44 18.48
CA ILE A 102 -2.26 -18.12 18.51
C ILE A 102 -3.35 -17.13 18.93
N LYS A 103 -3.08 -16.30 19.94
CA LYS A 103 -4.08 -15.40 20.49
C LYS A 103 -4.59 -14.41 19.43
N SER A 104 -3.67 -13.73 18.75
CA SER A 104 -4.00 -12.71 17.75
C SER A 104 -2.99 -12.64 16.60
N VAL A 105 -3.50 -12.32 15.41
CA VAL A 105 -2.71 -11.94 14.24
C VAL A 105 -3.25 -10.62 13.72
N VAL A 106 -2.38 -9.64 13.50
CA VAL A 106 -2.74 -8.32 12.98
C VAL A 106 -1.99 -8.05 11.68
N LEU A 107 -2.72 -8.01 10.56
CA LEU A 107 -2.22 -7.48 9.31
C LEU A 107 -2.37 -5.95 9.32
N ARG A 108 -1.29 -5.24 9.02
CA ARG A 108 -1.29 -3.81 8.74
C ARG A 108 -0.86 -3.59 7.31
N VAL A 109 -1.77 -3.04 6.51
CA VAL A 109 -1.47 -2.50 5.19
C VAL A 109 -1.12 -1.04 5.39
N ALA A 110 0.15 -0.72 5.17
CA ALA A 110 0.70 0.62 5.38
C ALA A 110 1.09 1.25 4.05
N GLU A 111 1.01 2.57 3.98
CA GLU A 111 1.57 3.35 2.86
C GLU A 111 2.60 4.35 3.37
N ARG A 112 3.48 4.80 2.48
CA ARG A 112 4.38 5.91 2.77
C ARG A 112 3.59 7.21 2.98
N ALA A 113 3.96 7.94 4.04
CA ALA A 113 3.43 9.25 4.38
C ALA A 113 4.54 10.30 4.35
N ALA A 114 4.19 11.57 4.57
CA ALA A 114 5.19 12.65 4.67
C ALA A 114 6.22 12.37 5.77
N THR A 115 5.79 11.75 6.87
CA THR A 115 6.64 11.29 7.97
C THR A 115 6.44 9.79 8.17
N GLY A 116 7.35 8.99 7.62
CA GLY A 116 7.35 7.54 7.80
C GLY A 116 6.22 6.82 7.07
N ARG A 117 5.48 5.99 7.81
CA ARG A 117 4.40 5.13 7.31
C ARG A 117 3.14 5.34 8.12
N ARG A 118 2.00 5.05 7.52
CA ARG A 118 0.70 5.04 8.20
C ARG A 118 -0.14 3.87 7.72
N ASP A 119 -0.89 3.29 8.64
CA ASP A 119 -1.86 2.23 8.34
C ASP A 119 -3.06 2.81 7.59
N ILE A 120 -3.40 2.23 6.45
CA ILE A 120 -4.61 2.53 5.69
C ILE A 120 -5.67 1.44 5.85
N TYR A 121 -5.25 0.23 6.18
CA TYR A 121 -6.14 -0.89 6.45
C TYR A 121 -5.49 -1.84 7.47
N VAL A 122 -6.26 -2.21 8.49
CA VAL A 122 -5.83 -3.15 9.53
C VAL A 122 -6.85 -4.26 9.62
N VAL A 123 -6.37 -5.51 9.63
CA VAL A 123 -7.17 -6.71 9.88
C VAL A 123 -6.66 -7.36 11.14
N THR A 124 -7.51 -7.46 12.16
CA THR A 124 -7.18 -8.14 13.42
C THR A 124 -7.95 -9.44 13.51
N LEU A 125 -7.24 -10.55 13.65
CA LEU A 125 -7.76 -11.90 13.81
C LEU A 125 -7.53 -12.37 15.24
N GLU A 126 -8.50 -13.03 15.86
CA GLU A 126 -8.35 -13.62 17.21
C GLU A 126 -8.74 -15.10 17.24
N GLY A 127 -8.12 -15.84 18.17
CA GLY A 127 -8.31 -17.28 18.29
C GLY A 127 -7.84 -18.00 17.02
N VAL A 128 -6.60 -17.71 16.63
CA VAL A 128 -6.02 -18.09 15.34
C VAL A 128 -5.37 -19.46 15.44
N THR A 129 -5.48 -20.28 14.39
CA THR A 129 -4.70 -21.51 14.23
C THR A 129 -4.16 -21.58 12.81
N ILE A 130 -2.90 -22.00 12.67
CA ILE A 130 -2.29 -22.24 11.35
C ILE A 130 -2.92 -23.53 10.79
N GLU A 131 -3.61 -23.42 9.67
CA GLU A 131 -4.27 -24.52 8.98
C GLU A 131 -3.32 -25.25 8.02
N SER A 132 -2.48 -24.51 7.30
CA SER A 132 -1.48 -25.10 6.41
C SER A 132 -0.26 -24.20 6.24
N VAL A 133 0.86 -24.83 5.92
CA VAL A 133 2.12 -24.18 5.57
C VAL A 133 2.68 -24.81 4.31
N GLY A 134 3.11 -23.99 3.36
CA GLY A 134 3.89 -24.41 2.20
C GLY A 134 5.17 -23.59 2.13
N SER A 135 6.32 -24.25 2.01
CA SER A 135 7.63 -23.60 1.84
C SER A 135 8.32 -24.18 0.62
N SER A 136 8.89 -23.31 -0.21
CA SER A 136 9.57 -23.71 -1.44
C SER A 136 10.76 -22.80 -1.71
N GLY A 137 11.81 -23.39 -2.28
CA GLY A 137 13.03 -22.70 -2.63
C GLY A 137 13.78 -23.44 -3.72
N GLN A 138 14.57 -22.71 -4.49
CA GLN A 138 15.39 -23.23 -5.57
C GLN A 138 16.81 -22.69 -5.41
N SER A 139 17.83 -23.55 -5.60
CA SER A 139 19.22 -23.10 -5.60
C SER A 139 19.42 -22.00 -6.64
N GLY A 140 19.99 -20.86 -6.23
CA GLY A 140 20.16 -19.66 -7.07
C GLY A 140 18.91 -18.78 -7.24
N GLY A 141 17.76 -19.13 -6.64
CA GLY A 141 16.48 -18.42 -6.81
C GLY A 141 16.19 -17.28 -5.81
N GLY A 142 17.17 -16.88 -5.00
CA GLY A 142 16.98 -15.90 -3.92
C GLY A 142 16.46 -16.54 -2.62
N THR A 143 15.93 -15.71 -1.72
CA THR A 143 15.38 -16.19 -0.43
C THR A 143 14.12 -17.04 -0.68
N PRO A 144 14.05 -18.27 -0.13
CA PRO A 144 12.87 -19.13 -0.26
C PRO A 144 11.57 -18.45 0.23
N ARG A 145 10.47 -18.84 -0.40
CA ARG A 145 9.13 -18.29 -0.15
C ARG A 145 8.30 -19.27 0.65
N GLU A 146 7.49 -18.72 1.53
CA GLU A 146 6.58 -19.42 2.40
C GLU A 146 5.16 -18.88 2.24
N SER A 147 4.19 -19.77 2.37
CA SER A 147 2.76 -19.47 2.32
C SER A 147 2.10 -20.12 3.52
N PHE A 148 1.23 -19.38 4.19
CA PHE A 148 0.52 -19.82 5.38
C PHE A 148 -0.97 -19.59 5.18
N SER A 149 -1.80 -20.52 5.64
CA SER A 149 -3.24 -20.30 5.77
C SER A 149 -3.67 -20.44 7.22
N LEU A 150 -4.61 -19.59 7.64
CA LEU A 150 -5.07 -19.44 9.00
C LEU A 150 -6.60 -19.57 9.06
N LYS A 151 -7.07 -20.23 10.12
CA LYS A 151 -8.44 -20.11 10.63
C LYS A 151 -8.45 -19.25 11.89
N TYR A 152 -9.59 -18.61 12.16
CA TYR A 152 -9.77 -17.69 13.28
C TYR A 152 -11.23 -17.62 13.71
N ASN A 153 -11.46 -17.19 14.95
CA ASN A 153 -12.80 -17.12 15.55
C ASN A 153 -13.44 -15.73 15.42
N VAL A 154 -12.62 -14.69 15.34
CA VAL A 154 -13.05 -13.29 15.24
C VAL A 154 -12.19 -12.57 14.22
N VAL A 155 -12.81 -11.68 13.46
CA VAL A 155 -12.11 -10.73 12.58
C VAL A 155 -12.63 -9.32 12.78
N ARG A 156 -11.72 -8.35 12.85
CA ARG A 156 -12.00 -6.91 12.82
C ARG A 156 -11.31 -6.29 11.61
N TRP A 157 -12.01 -5.35 11.00
CA TRP A 157 -11.54 -4.54 9.88
C TRP A 157 -11.56 -3.08 10.28
N ASP A 158 -10.45 -2.40 10.04
CA ASP A 158 -10.32 -0.96 10.24
C ASP A 158 -9.76 -0.36 8.95
N TYR A 159 -10.51 0.51 8.29
CA TYR A 159 -10.07 1.26 7.12
C TYR A 159 -9.96 2.75 7.45
N LYS A 160 -8.87 3.38 6.98
CA LYS A 160 -8.61 4.81 7.19
C LYS A 160 -8.38 5.51 5.85
N ALA A 161 -9.22 6.50 5.57
CA ALA A 161 -9.07 7.39 4.43
C ALA A 161 -8.37 8.68 4.85
N TYR A 162 -7.39 9.10 4.07
CA TYR A 162 -6.61 10.30 4.33
C TYR A 162 -6.68 11.29 3.18
N GLY A 163 -6.66 12.58 3.50
CA GLY A 163 -6.63 13.67 2.54
C GLY A 163 -5.26 13.85 1.90
N ALA A 164 -5.20 14.69 0.87
CA ALA A 164 -3.96 15.07 0.22
C ALA A 164 -2.99 15.80 1.18
N ASP A 165 -3.53 16.50 2.18
CA ASP A 165 -2.75 17.14 3.26
C ASP A 165 -2.23 16.13 4.31
N GLY A 166 -2.55 14.85 4.14
CA GLY A 166 -2.15 13.78 5.03
C GLY A 166 -3.06 13.60 6.25
N LYS A 167 -4.08 14.43 6.46
CA LYS A 167 -4.99 14.30 7.61
C LYS A 167 -5.99 13.18 7.42
N LEU A 168 -6.42 12.58 8.53
CA LEU A 168 -7.49 11.58 8.52
C LEU A 168 -8.79 12.27 8.11
N LEU A 169 -9.42 11.80 7.04
CA LEU A 169 -10.73 12.28 6.59
C LEU A 169 -11.85 11.43 7.16
N ASN A 170 -11.67 10.11 7.12
CA ASN A 170 -12.67 9.16 7.58
C ASN A 170 -12.00 7.88 8.10
N SER A 171 -12.69 7.21 9.01
CA SER A 171 -12.34 5.88 9.49
C SER A 171 -13.61 5.05 9.58
N VAL A 172 -13.55 3.81 9.10
CA VAL A 172 -14.66 2.86 9.22
C VAL A 172 -14.12 1.59 9.84
N SER A 173 -14.82 1.10 10.85
CA SER A 173 -14.44 -0.08 11.60
C SER A 173 -15.66 -0.98 11.81
N ALA A 174 -15.46 -2.28 11.66
CA ALA A 174 -16.46 -3.29 11.93
C ALA A 174 -15.78 -4.62 12.24
N GLY A 175 -16.53 -5.58 12.76
CA GLY A 175 -16.02 -6.93 12.86
C GLY A 175 -17.12 -7.97 13.02
N TRP A 176 -16.68 -9.22 13.03
CA TRP A 176 -17.55 -10.37 12.98
C TRP A 176 -17.04 -11.47 13.92
N HIS A 177 -17.95 -12.06 14.69
CA HIS A 177 -17.73 -13.36 15.29
C HIS A 177 -17.96 -14.43 14.22
N VAL A 178 -16.89 -15.08 13.77
CA VAL A 178 -16.92 -16.12 12.73
C VAL A 178 -17.73 -17.33 13.21
N THR A 179 -17.39 -17.84 14.40
CA THR A 179 -18.00 -19.06 14.95
C THR A 179 -19.47 -18.86 15.32
N GLU A 180 -19.83 -17.68 15.83
CA GLU A 180 -21.21 -17.35 16.21
C GLU A 180 -22.02 -16.76 15.04
N ASN A 181 -21.36 -16.46 13.92
CA ASN A 181 -21.94 -15.85 12.73
C ASN A 181 -22.80 -14.61 13.02
N ARG A 182 -22.23 -13.63 13.73
CA ARG A 182 -22.88 -12.36 14.06
C ARG A 182 -21.89 -11.18 14.07
N PRO A 183 -22.36 -9.94 13.97
CA PRO A 183 -21.53 -8.76 14.23
C PRO A 183 -20.87 -8.82 15.61
N LEU A 184 -19.66 -8.25 15.70
CA LEU A 184 -19.00 -7.96 16.98
C LEU A 184 -19.74 -6.90 17.79
#